data_AF-A0A921USS8-F1
#
_entry.id   AF-A0A921USS8-F1
#
_cell.length_a   1.000
_cell.length_b   1.000
_cell.length_c   1.000
_cell.angle_alpha   90.00
_cell.angle_beta   90.00
_cell.angle_gamma   90.00
#
_symmetry.space_group_name_H-M   'P 1'
#
loop_
_entity.id
_entity.type
_entity.pdbx_description
1 polymer ?
#
loop_
_entity_poly.entity_id
_entity_poly.type
_entity_poly.pdbx_seq_one_letter_code
_entity_poly.pdbx_strand_id
1 'polypeptide(L)'
;MEILIYILLAVLLVLGALFVIPKSNSKGKGNGAHPLGSGKTSRTYTKKEVSTHNTRKDCWIIIKDKVYDVTSYVEEHPGGDAILNNAGDDSTEGFFG
;
A
#
# COMPACT_ATOMS: atom_id res chain seq x y z
N MET A 1 -4.71 -12.84 48.81
CA MET A 1 -5.79 -12.43 47.88
C MET A 1 -5.45 -11.11 47.18
N GLU A 2 -4.94 -10.12 47.92
CA GLU A 2 -4.45 -8.83 47.39
C GLU A 2 -3.46 -8.95 46.21
N ILE A 3 -2.40 -9.76 46.34
CA ILE A 3 -1.36 -9.91 45.29
C ILE A 3 -1.93 -10.42 43.96
N LEU A 4 -2.96 -11.26 44.02
CA LEU A 4 -3.58 -11.84 42.82
C LEU A 4 -4.40 -10.80 42.04
N ILE A 5 -5.00 -9.83 42.74
CA ILE A 5 -5.72 -8.71 42.13
C ILE A 5 -4.76 -7.77 41.41
N TYR A 6 -3.60 -7.46 42.00
CA TYR A 6 -2.61 -6.59 41.35
C TYR A 6 -2.01 -7.21 40.09
N ILE A 7 -1.77 -8.53 40.09
CA ILE A 7 -1.27 -9.25 38.91
C ILE A 7 -2.32 -9.25 37.79
N LEU A 8 -3.60 -9.48 38.12
CA LEU A 8 -4.69 -9.44 37.15
C LEU A 8 -4.85 -8.03 36.53
N LEU A 9 -4.78 -6.98 37.36
CA LEU A 9 -4.84 -5.59 36.89
C LEU A 9 -3.63 -5.22 36.02
N ALA A 10 -2.43 -5.67 36.38
CA ALA A 10 -1.23 -5.42 35.57
C ALA A 10 -1.30 -6.13 34.20
N VAL A 11 -1.82 -7.36 34.14
CA VAL A 11 -2.01 -8.09 32.88
C VAL A 11 -3.06 -7.42 31.99
N LEU A 12 -4.16 -6.92 32.56
CA LEU A 12 -5.17 -6.16 31.81
C LEU A 12 -4.63 -4.82 31.29
N LEU A 13 -3.77 -4.14 32.05
CA LEU A 13 -3.12 -2.89 31.59
C LEU A 13 -2.09 -3.12 30.48
N VAL A 14 -1.30 -4.20 30.56
CA VAL A 14 -0.30 -4.55 29.53
C VAL A 14 -0.97 -5.04 28.24
N LEU A 15 -2.04 -5.84 28.34
CA LEU A 15 -2.84 -6.23 27.17
C LEU A 15 -3.57 -5.03 26.55
N GLY A 16 -4.08 -4.11 27.38
CA GLY A 16 -4.68 -2.85 26.91
C GLY A 16 -3.67 -1.95 26.19
N ALA A 17 -2.43 -1.85 26.67
CA ALA A 17 -1.38 -1.07 26.05
C ALA A 17 -0.93 -1.61 24.68
N LEU A 18 -1.00 -2.93 24.45
CA LEU A 18 -0.75 -3.53 23.12
C LEU A 18 -1.85 -3.21 22.11
N PHE A 19 -3.09 -2.98 22.56
CA PHE A 19 -4.23 -2.63 21.71
C PHE A 19 -4.23 -1.15 21.30
N VAL A 20 -3.50 -0.29 22.03
CA VAL A 20 -3.29 1.13 21.72
C VAL A 20 -1.96 1.32 20.97
N ILE A 21 -1.79 0.61 19.85
CA ILE A 21 -0.92 1.11 18.79
C ILE A 21 -1.84 1.90 17.86
N PRO A 22 -1.83 3.24 17.90
CA PRO A 22 -2.55 4.03 16.93
C PRO A 22 -1.91 3.74 15.58
N LYS A 23 -2.64 3.10 14.67
CA LYS A 23 -2.28 3.07 13.26
C LYS A 23 -2.06 4.53 12.85
N SER A 24 -0.81 4.89 12.62
CA SER A 24 -0.41 6.23 12.17
C SER A 24 -1.27 6.58 10.96
N ASN A 25 -2.18 7.52 11.21
CA ASN A 25 -3.14 8.01 10.25
C ASN A 25 -2.42 9.04 9.36
N SER A 26 -1.61 8.53 8.43
CA SER A 26 -1.16 9.34 7.31
C SER A 26 -2.37 9.54 6.41
N LYS A 27 -3.07 10.65 6.64
CA LYS A 27 -4.10 11.18 5.74
C LYS A 27 -3.40 11.59 4.43
N GLY A 28 -3.01 10.60 3.65
CA GLY A 28 -2.73 10.75 2.23
C GLY A 28 -4.03 11.17 1.59
N LYS A 29 -4.10 12.43 1.19
CA LYS A 29 -5.24 13.01 0.50
C LYS A 29 -5.31 12.35 -0.88
N GLY A 30 -5.98 11.19 -0.92
CA GLY A 30 -6.34 10.51 -2.15
C GLY A 30 -7.27 11.41 -2.95
N ASN A 31 -6.69 12.14 -3.90
CA ASN A 31 -7.47 12.72 -5.00
C ASN A 31 -7.71 11.60 -6.01
N GLY A 32 -8.55 10.64 -5.62
CA GLY A 32 -9.23 9.74 -6.54
C GLY A 32 -10.26 10.55 -7.31
N ALA A 33 -9.81 11.21 -8.37
CA ALA A 33 -10.67 11.65 -9.44
C ALA A 33 -9.92 11.27 -10.70
N HIS A 34 -10.41 10.25 -11.40
CA HIS A 34 -10.17 10.05 -12.82
C HIS A 34 -10.96 11.16 -13.53
N PRO A 35 -10.34 12.26 -14.00
CA PRO A 35 -11.04 13.24 -14.81
C PRO A 35 -10.83 12.78 -16.24
N LEU A 36 -11.87 12.19 -16.80
CA LEU A 36 -11.98 12.02 -18.24
C LEU A 36 -12.03 13.43 -18.85
N GLY A 37 -10.88 13.97 -19.29
CA GLY A 37 -10.86 15.19 -20.11
C GLY A 37 -9.77 16.23 -19.82
N SER A 38 -8.86 16.34 -20.80
CA SER A 38 -8.15 17.55 -21.26
C SER A 38 -7.15 18.24 -20.32
N GLY A 39 -5.87 18.10 -20.69
CA GLY A 39 -4.70 18.74 -20.06
C GLY A 39 -3.80 17.72 -19.38
N LYS A 40 -2.96 16.99 -20.14
CA LYS A 40 -1.98 16.05 -19.58
C LYS A 40 -0.89 16.81 -18.81
N THR A 41 -1.19 17.18 -17.57
CA THR A 41 -0.19 17.58 -16.59
C THR A 41 0.59 16.33 -16.21
N SER A 42 1.87 16.29 -16.56
CA SER A 42 2.77 15.20 -16.16
C SER A 42 2.96 15.28 -14.65
N ARG A 43 2.31 14.40 -13.89
CA ARG A 43 2.57 14.27 -12.45
C ARG A 43 3.85 13.50 -12.24
N THR A 44 4.64 13.95 -11.28
CA THR A 44 5.83 13.24 -10.80
C THR A 44 5.48 12.57 -9.48
N TYR A 45 5.96 11.35 -9.31
CA TYR A 45 5.70 10.53 -8.13
C TYR A 45 7.03 10.21 -7.44
N THR A 46 7.00 10.12 -6.12
CA THR A 46 8.15 9.57 -5.39
C THR A 46 8.02 8.05 -5.30
N LYS A 47 9.14 7.33 -5.20
CA LYS A 47 9.11 5.88 -4.98
C LYS A 47 8.29 5.50 -3.74
N LYS A 48 8.36 6.30 -2.67
CA LYS A 48 7.57 6.10 -1.45
C LYS A 48 6.07 6.19 -1.70
N GLU A 49 5.63 7.10 -2.57
CA GLU A 49 4.23 7.22 -2.95
C GLU A 49 3.78 6.00 -3.76
N VAL A 50 4.56 5.57 -4.76
CA VAL A 50 4.23 4.37 -5.55
C VAL A 50 4.15 3.12 -4.66
N SER A 51 5.04 3.00 -3.67
CA SER A 51 5.07 1.83 -2.76
C SER A 51 3.82 1.62 -1.92
N THR A 52 2.94 2.62 -1.82
CA THR A 52 1.65 2.44 -1.11
C THR A 52 0.61 1.73 -1.96
N HIS A 53 0.81 1.65 -3.27
CA HIS A 53 -0.09 1.02 -4.24
C HIS A 53 0.38 -0.40 -4.57
N ASN A 54 0.35 -1.28 -3.55
CA ASN A 54 0.98 -2.60 -3.59
C ASN A 54 0.01 -3.77 -3.36
N THR A 55 -1.28 -3.59 -3.67
CA THR A 55 -2.30 -4.62 -3.45
C THR A 55 -3.02 -4.97 -4.75
N ARG A 56 -3.65 -6.15 -4.82
CA ARG A 56 -4.43 -6.58 -5.98
C ARG A 56 -5.49 -5.56 -6.44
N LYS A 57 -6.07 -4.82 -5.50
CA LYS A 57 -7.13 -3.81 -5.78
C LYS A 57 -6.59 -2.38 -5.89
N ASP A 58 -5.28 -2.22 -5.79
CA ASP A 58 -4.57 -0.94 -5.88
C ASP A 58 -3.09 -1.25 -6.18
N CYS A 59 -2.79 -1.50 -7.45
CA CYS A 59 -1.51 -2.03 -7.92
C CYS A 59 -0.88 -1.07 -8.92
N TRP A 60 0.19 -0.40 -8.52
CA TRP A 60 1.00 0.42 -9.41
C TRP A 60 2.38 -0.20 -9.59
N ILE A 61 2.99 0.02 -10.75
CA ILE A 61 4.34 -0.46 -11.06
C ILE A 61 5.16 0.63 -11.73
N ILE A 62 6.49 0.54 -11.62
CA ILE A 62 7.43 1.41 -12.32
C ILE A 62 8.08 0.62 -13.47
N ILE A 63 8.04 1.17 -14.69
CA ILE A 63 8.77 0.63 -15.84
C ILE A 63 9.54 1.77 -16.49
N LYS A 64 10.88 1.71 -16.49
CA LYS A 64 11.77 2.75 -17.03
C LYS A 64 11.41 4.15 -16.51
N ASP A 65 11.39 4.29 -15.18
CA ASP A 65 11.08 5.53 -14.45
C ASP A 65 9.68 6.12 -14.69
N LYS A 66 8.79 5.36 -15.33
CA LYS A 66 7.38 5.75 -15.53
C LYS A 66 6.49 4.93 -14.63
N VAL A 67 5.55 5.59 -13.98
CA VAL A 67 4.56 4.97 -13.09
C VAL A 67 3.32 4.61 -13.89
N TYR A 68 2.84 3.38 -13.70
CA TYR A 68 1.62 2.87 -14.32
C TYR A 68 0.69 2.35 -13.23
N ASP A 69 -0.57 2.79 -13.26
CA ASP A 69 -1.65 2.14 -12.54
C ASP A 69 -2.10 0.93 -13.38
N VAL A 70 -1.85 -0.27 -12.87
CA VAL A 70 -2.20 -1.53 -13.52
C VAL A 70 -3.32 -2.25 -12.79
N THR A 71 -4.00 -1.59 -11.85
CA THR A 71 -5.03 -2.20 -10.99
C THR A 71 -6.10 -2.94 -11.79
N SER A 72 -6.60 -2.34 -12.87
CA SER A 72 -7.62 -2.96 -13.72
C SER A 72 -7.10 -4.12 -14.57
N TYR A 73 -5.79 -4.22 -14.77
CA TYR A 73 -5.14 -5.23 -15.61
C TYR A 73 -4.67 -6.45 -14.82
N VAL A 74 -4.62 -6.37 -13.48
CA VAL A 74 -4.11 -7.46 -12.63
C VAL A 74 -4.76 -8.81 -12.94
N GLU A 75 -6.08 -8.84 -13.14
CA GLU A 75 -6.84 -10.08 -13.42
C GLU A 75 -6.66 -10.59 -14.86
N GLU A 76 -6.26 -9.72 -15.79
CA GLU A 76 -6.05 -10.04 -17.20
C GLU A 76 -4.59 -10.36 -17.53
N HIS A 77 -3.69 -10.22 -16.55
CA HIS A 77 -2.27 -10.43 -16.74
C HIS A 77 -1.98 -11.89 -17.15
N PRO A 78 -1.37 -12.15 -18.32
CA PRO A 78 -1.11 -13.52 -18.79
C PRO A 78 -0.20 -14.35 -17.87
N GLY A 79 0.67 -13.69 -17.09
CA GLY A 79 1.49 -14.33 -16.06
C GLY A 79 0.78 -14.54 -14.73
N GLY A 80 -0.53 -14.28 -14.66
CA GLY A 80 -1.35 -14.34 -13.44
C GLY A 80 -0.79 -13.45 -12.35
N ASP A 81 -0.69 -14.01 -11.14
CA ASP A 81 -0.25 -13.30 -9.93
C ASP A 81 1.20 -12.80 -9.98
N ALA A 82 1.98 -13.18 -11.00
CA ALA A 82 3.35 -12.68 -11.17
C ALA A 82 3.44 -11.15 -11.26
N ILE A 83 2.39 -10.46 -11.72
CA ILE A 83 2.33 -8.98 -11.70
C ILE A 83 2.40 -8.40 -10.28
N LEU A 84 1.97 -9.16 -9.27
CA LEU A 84 1.93 -8.72 -7.88
C LEU A 84 3.29 -8.82 -7.17
N ASN A 85 4.26 -9.55 -7.75
CA ASN A 85 5.59 -9.72 -7.15
C ASN A 85 6.30 -8.38 -6.93
N ASN A 86 6.03 -7.40 -7.80
CA ASN A 86 6.64 -6.08 -7.79
C ASN A 86 5.58 -4.97 -7.66
N ALA A 87 4.41 -5.28 -7.08
CA ALA A 87 3.38 -4.28 -6.83
C ALA A 87 3.92 -3.17 -5.91
N GLY A 88 3.80 -1.93 -6.33
CA GLY A 88 4.35 -0.75 -5.66
C GLY A 88 5.84 -0.51 -5.91
N ASP A 89 6.50 -1.26 -6.80
CA ASP A 89 7.94 -1.14 -7.06
C ASP A 89 8.30 -1.19 -8.56
N ASP A 90 9.61 -1.14 -8.85
CA ASP A 90 10.17 -1.26 -10.18
C ASP A 90 10.02 -2.69 -10.72
N SER A 91 9.38 -2.80 -11.87
CA SER A 91 9.13 -4.02 -12.62
C SER A 91 9.85 -4.01 -13.97
N THR A 92 10.85 -3.13 -14.15
CA THR A 92 11.52 -2.93 -15.43
C THR A 92 12.20 -4.20 -15.91
N GLU A 93 12.94 -4.89 -15.03
CA GLU A 93 13.60 -6.16 -15.37
C GLU A 93 12.56 -7.21 -15.78
N GLY A 94 11.56 -7.47 -14.94
CA GLY A 94 10.50 -8.44 -15.24
C GLY A 94 9.69 -8.14 -16.51
N PHE A 95 9.59 -6.88 -16.93
CA PHE A 95 8.91 -6.49 -18.17
C PHE A 95 9.75 -6.75 -19.44
N PHE A 96 11.09 -6.66 -19.37
CA PHE A 96 11.97 -6.79 -20.54
C PHE A 96 12.75 -8.11 -20.62
N GLY A 97 12.88 -8.85 -19.51
CA GLY A 97 13.64 -10.10 -19.43
C GLY A 97 15.09 -9.86 -19.03
#